data_AF-A0A923YXZ3-F1
#
_entry.id   AF-A0A923YXZ3-F1
#
_cell.length_a   1.000
_cell.length_b   1.000
_cell.length_c   1.000
_cell.angle_alpha   90.00
_cell.angle_beta   90.00
_cell.angle_gamma   90.00
#
_symmetry.space_group_name_H-M   'P 1'
#
loop_
_entity.id
_entity.type
_entity.pdbx_description
1 polymer ?
#
loop_
_entity_poly.entity_id
_entity_poly.type
_entity_poly.pdbx_seq_one_letter_code
_entity_poly.pdbx_strand_id
1 'polypeptide(L)'
;YFISEKKPHPLAGISFEINNNAFQNINIQGKPIDLNKDYYVVTSDYLSNGGDNMLFFKNASKKFDLNYKLRNIMIDYFKDVDTLQINKDIRVKDLQ
;
A
#
# COMPACT_ATOMS: atom_id res chain seq x y z
N TYR A 1 1.63 0.97 -12.28
CA TYR A 1 0.55 0.16 -11.67
C TYR A 1 -0.77 0.93 -11.64
N PHE A 2 -1.01 1.91 -10.76
CA PHE A 2 -2.36 2.54 -10.66
C PHE A 2 -2.88 3.15 -11.97
N ILE A 3 -2.05 3.91 -12.68
CA ILE A 3 -2.42 4.50 -13.97
C ILE A 3 -2.50 3.44 -15.09
N SER A 4 -1.62 2.43 -15.04
CA SER A 4 -1.48 1.41 -16.10
C SER A 4 -2.53 0.30 -16.00
N GLU A 5 -2.68 -0.30 -14.82
CA GLU A 5 -3.58 -1.43 -14.57
C GLU A 5 -5.01 -0.98 -14.30
N LYS A 6 -5.21 0.25 -13.80
CA LYS A 6 -6.53 0.83 -13.45
C LYS A 6 -7.38 -0.08 -12.54
N LYS A 7 -6.73 -0.87 -11.69
CA LYS A 7 -7.38 -1.76 -10.73
C LYS A 7 -7.47 -1.09 -9.35
N PRO A 8 -8.59 -1.24 -8.64
CA PRO A 8 -8.65 -0.89 -7.23
C PRO A 8 -7.62 -1.70 -6.44
N HIS A 9 -6.83 -1.02 -5.61
CA HIS A 9 -5.88 -1.68 -4.74
C HIS A 9 -5.97 -1.07 -3.34
N PRO A 10 -6.23 -1.86 -2.29
CA PRO A 10 -6.21 -1.39 -0.92
C PRO A 10 -4.81 -0.86 -0.56
N LEU A 11 -4.74 0.37 -0.06
CA LEU A 11 -3.51 1.01 0.39
C LEU A 11 -3.66 1.40 1.85
N ALA A 12 -2.60 1.54 2.61
CA ALA A 12 -2.63 2.16 3.93
C ALA A 12 -1.38 3.02 4.10
N GLY A 13 -1.52 4.15 4.81
CA GLY A 13 -0.40 5.05 5.09
C GLY A 13 0.12 5.86 3.92
N ILE A 14 -0.39 5.66 2.70
CA ILE A 14 -0.09 6.47 1.51
C ILE A 14 -1.38 7.08 0.95
N SER A 15 -1.28 8.33 0.50
CA SER A 15 -2.33 8.98 -0.30
C SER A 15 -1.72 9.75 -1.46
N PHE A 16 -2.44 9.84 -2.57
CA PHE A 16 -2.03 10.65 -3.73
C PHE A 16 -3.23 11.05 -4.59
N GLU A 17 -3.02 12.06 -5.43
CA GLU A 17 -3.93 12.47 -6.48
C GLU A 17 -3.40 11.99 -7.85
N ILE A 18 -4.31 11.67 -8.77
CA ILE A 18 -4.00 11.43 -10.18
C ILE A 18 -4.69 12.54 -10.98
N ASN A 19 -3.93 13.21 -11.84
CA ASN A 19 -4.43 14.27 -12.73
C ASN A 19 -3.74 14.09 -14.08
N ASN A 20 -4.52 13.98 -15.18
CA ASN A 20 -3.99 13.79 -16.52
C ASN A 20 -2.92 12.68 -16.64
N ASN A 21 -3.19 11.51 -16.04
CA ASN A 21 -2.25 10.38 -15.96
C ASN A 21 -0.90 10.69 -15.28
N ALA A 22 -0.86 11.66 -14.37
CA ALA A 22 0.30 11.97 -13.55
C ALA A 22 -0.06 11.97 -12.05
N PHE A 23 0.86 11.51 -11.21
CA PHE A 23 0.69 11.55 -9.76
C PHE A 23 1.03 12.93 -9.20
N GLN A 24 0.22 13.40 -8.26
CA GLN A 24 0.40 14.66 -7.53
C GLN A 24 0.08 14.46 -6.04
N ASN A 25 0.53 15.39 -5.19
CA ASN A 25 0.20 15.43 -3.77
C ASN A 25 0.40 14.08 -3.04
N ILE A 26 1.53 13.42 -3.31
CA ILE A 26 1.88 12.14 -2.71
C ILE A 26 2.32 12.35 -1.27
N ASN A 27 1.57 11.78 -0.34
CA ASN A 27 1.85 11.84 1.08
C ASN A 27 2.02 10.44 1.67
N ILE A 28 3.00 10.28 2.55
CA ILE A 28 3.19 9.11 3.41
C ILE A 28 2.92 9.53 4.86
N GLN A 29 1.99 8.86 5.54
CA GLN A 29 1.55 9.17 6.90
C GLN A 29 1.15 10.66 7.06
N GLY A 30 0.47 11.21 6.05
CA GLY A 30 0.02 12.61 6.03
C GLY A 30 1.11 13.66 5.79
N LYS A 31 2.35 13.25 5.48
CA LYS A 31 3.47 14.15 5.17
C LYS A 31 3.89 13.99 3.71
N PRO A 32 4.34 15.07 3.02
CA PRO A 32 4.88 14.97 1.67
C PRO A 32 5.97 13.91 1.58
N ILE A 33 5.97 13.15 0.49
CA ILE A 33 6.99 12.13 0.26
C ILE A 33 8.39 12.76 0.18
N ASP A 34 9.31 12.22 0.98
CA ASP A 34 10.75 12.51 0.87
C ASP A 34 11.42 11.40 0.04
N LEU A 35 11.96 11.76 -1.12
CA LEU A 35 12.59 10.83 -2.06
C LEU A 35 13.98 10.36 -1.60
N ASN A 36 14.58 11.00 -0.59
CA ASN A 36 15.88 10.62 -0.03
C ASN A 36 15.74 9.67 1.18
N LYS A 37 14.52 9.20 1.46
CA LYS A 37 14.20 8.38 2.62
C LYS A 37 13.76 6.98 2.20
N ASP A 38 14.22 5.98 2.95
CA ASP A 38 13.72 4.62 2.85
C ASP A 38 12.37 4.48 3.58
N TYR A 39 11.40 3.83 2.91
CA TYR A 39 10.10 3.49 3.48
C TYR A 39 9.94 1.98 3.56
N TYR A 40 9.41 1.51 4.69
CA TYR A 40 9.03 0.12 4.85
C TYR A 40 7.62 -0.09 4.32
N VAL A 41 7.47 -1.06 3.42
CA VAL A 41 6.16 -1.51 2.92
C VAL A 41 5.92 -2.93 3.41
N VAL A 42 4.77 -3.16 4.03
CA VAL A 42 4.30 -4.50 4.41
C VAL A 42 3.32 -4.97 3.34
N THR A 43 3.56 -6.14 2.78
CA THR A 43 2.71 -6.75 1.74
C THR A 43 2.81 -8.28 1.80
N SER A 44 2.01 -8.98 0.99
CA SER A 44 2.10 -10.44 0.88
C SER A 44 3.35 -10.90 0.12
N ASP A 45 3.77 -12.14 0.36
CA ASP A 45 4.82 -12.79 -0.40
C ASP A 45 4.49 -12.83 -1.90
N TYR A 46 3.24 -13.10 -2.26
CA TYR A 46 2.73 -13.06 -3.64
C TYR A 46 3.03 -11.73 -4.33
N LEU A 47 2.63 -10.59 -3.74
CA LEU A 47 2.87 -9.27 -4.33
C LEU A 47 4.35 -8.90 -4.30
N SER A 48 5.06 -9.19 -3.20
CA SER A 48 6.50 -8.91 -3.09
C SER A 48 7.34 -9.64 -4.15
N ASN A 49 6.88 -10.82 -4.58
CA ASN A 49 7.52 -11.63 -5.61
C ASN A 49 7.06 -11.25 -7.03
N GLY A 50 6.29 -10.16 -7.19
CA GLY A 50 5.87 -9.63 -8.49
C GLY A 50 4.53 -10.15 -9.00
N GLY A 51 3.73 -10.79 -8.15
CA GLY A 51 2.33 -11.10 -8.45
C GLY A 51 1.54 -9.84 -8.83
N ASP A 52 0.48 -10.02 -9.62
CA ASP A 52 -0.34 -8.94 -10.18
C ASP A 52 0.48 -7.79 -10.80
N ASN A 53 1.53 -8.11 -11.57
CA ASN A 53 2.40 -7.13 -12.23
C ASN A 53 3.12 -6.14 -11.29
N MET A 54 3.20 -6.41 -9.99
CA MET A 54 3.91 -5.56 -9.02
C MET A 54 5.43 -5.79 -9.00
N LEU A 55 6.02 -5.84 -10.20
CA LEU A 55 7.45 -6.14 -10.40
C LEU A 55 8.37 -5.13 -9.69
N PHE A 56 7.89 -3.92 -9.41
CA PHE A 56 8.63 -2.88 -8.72
C PHE A 56 9.05 -3.27 -7.29
N PHE A 57 8.34 -4.19 -6.62
CA PHE A 57 8.76 -4.68 -5.30
C PHE A 57 10.04 -5.51 -5.32
N LYS A 58 10.41 -6.08 -6.48
CA LYS A 58 11.68 -6.81 -6.63
C LYS A 58 12.91 -5.89 -6.54
N ASN A 59 12.71 -4.58 -6.67
CA ASN A 59 13.79 -3.58 -6.59
C ASN A 59 14.01 -3.05 -5.16
N ALA A 60 13.36 -3.64 -4.14
CA ALA A 60 13.54 -3.22 -2.75
C ALA A 60 15.00 -3.37 -2.30
N SER A 61 15.52 -2.37 -1.58
CA SER A 61 16.89 -2.40 -1.04
C SER A 61 17.09 -3.48 0.02
N LYS A 62 16.03 -3.83 0.76
CA LYS A 62 16.01 -4.88 1.77
C LYS A 62 14.64 -5.58 1.77
N LYS A 63 14.64 -6.89 2.08
CA LYS A 63 13.44 -7.71 2.27
C LYS A 63 13.53 -8.44 3.61
N PHE A 64 12.43 -8.47 4.34
CA PHE A 64 12.31 -9.16 5.63
C PHE A 64 11.09 -10.08 5.59
N ASP A 65 11.32 -11.38 5.67
CA ASP A 65 10.24 -12.35 5.72
C ASP A 65 9.76 -12.51 7.16
N LEU A 66 8.51 -12.11 7.43
CA LEU A 66 7.90 -12.21 8.75
C LEU A 66 7.59 -13.66 9.16
N ASN A 67 7.62 -14.61 8.21
CA ASN A 67 7.21 -16.00 8.38
C ASN A 67 5.84 -16.15 9.08
N TYR A 68 4.96 -15.17 8.85
CA TYR A 68 3.64 -15.10 9.45
C TYR A 68 2.56 -15.00 8.38
N LYS A 69 1.56 -15.88 8.47
CA LYS A 69 0.53 -15.99 7.43
C LYS A 69 -0.48 -14.85 7.56
N LEU A 70 -0.91 -14.28 6.44
CA LEU A 70 -1.95 -13.25 6.38
C LEU A 70 -3.23 -13.66 7.13
N ARG A 71 -3.64 -14.94 7.01
CA ARG A 71 -4.78 -15.48 7.78
C ARG A 71 -4.59 -15.34 9.29
N ASN A 72 -3.39 -15.59 9.80
CA ASN A 72 -3.13 -15.50 11.23
C ASN A 72 -3.18 -14.04 11.69
N ILE A 73 -2.65 -13.11 10.88
CA ILE A 73 -2.79 -11.66 11.13
C ILE A 73 -4.26 -11.27 11.28
N MET A 74 -5.12 -11.73 10.37
CA MET A 74 -6.56 -11.47 10.44
C MET A 74 -7.18 -12.06 11.70
N ILE A 75 -6.88 -13.32 12.02
CA ILE A 75 -7.41 -14.00 13.22
C ILE A 75 -7.02 -13.22 14.49
N ASP A 76 -5.75 -12.84 14.62
CA ASP A 76 -5.28 -12.14 15.82
C ASP A 76 -5.88 -10.74 15.91
N TYR A 77 -5.97 -10.03 14.79
CA TYR A 77 -6.64 -8.73 14.75
C TYR A 77 -8.09 -8.83 15.23
N PHE A 78 -8.87 -9.81 14.74
CA PHE A 78 -10.27 -9.97 15.16
C PHE A 78 -10.44 -10.55 16.56
N LYS A 79 -9.40 -11.13 17.17
CA LYS A 79 -9.40 -11.49 18.59
C LYS A 79 -9.20 -10.26 19.50
N ASP A 80 -8.40 -9.30 19.03
CA ASP A 80 -8.03 -8.10 19.80
C ASP A 80 -9.00 -6.94 19.58
N VAL A 81 -9.65 -6.89 18.41
CA VAL A 81 -10.56 -5.82 18.01
C VAL A 81 -12.01 -6.29 18.06
N ASP A 82 -12.71 -5.85 19.10
CA ASP A 82 -14.13 -6.16 19.32
C ASP A 82 -15.06 -5.55 18.25
N THR A 83 -14.85 -4.27 17.91
CA THR A 83 -15.73 -3.55 16.97
C THR A 83 -14.93 -2.95 15.81
N LEU A 84 -15.33 -3.30 14.58
CA LEU A 84 -14.70 -2.81 13.37
C LEU A 84 -15.10 -1.36 13.07
N GLN A 85 -14.11 -0.47 13.08
CA GLN A 85 -14.30 0.91 12.66
C GLN A 85 -14.14 1.02 11.14
N ILE A 86 -15.14 1.62 10.49
CA ILE A 86 -15.08 1.87 9.04
C ILE A 86 -14.08 3.00 8.79
N ASN A 87 -12.98 2.68 8.11
CA ASN A 87 -12.04 3.68 7.63
C ASN A 87 -12.64 4.41 6.42
N LYS A 88 -12.72 5.74 6.51
CA LYS A 88 -13.27 6.63 5.47
C LYS A 88 -12.20 7.44 4.75
N ASP A 89 -10.93 7.09 4.91
CA ASP A 89 -9.81 7.82 4.33
C ASP A 89 -9.85 7.73 2.81
N ILE A 90 -9.78 8.89 2.16
CA ILE A 90 -9.61 8.97 0.71
C ILE A 90 -8.11 8.90 0.42
N ARG A 91 -7.68 7.76 -0.15
CA ARG A 91 -6.25 7.46 -0.40
C ARG A 91 -5.84 7.71 -1.85
N VAL A 92 -6.77 7.52 -2.78
CA VAL A 92 -6.55 7.78 -4.21
C VAL A 92 -7.66 8.68 -4.68
N LYS A 93 -7.31 9.83 -5.23
CA LYS A 93 -8.25 10.78 -5.79
C LYS A 93 -7.89 11.03 -7.24
N ASP A 94 -8.78 10.63 -8.16
CA ASP A 94 -8.63 10.89 -9.58
C ASP A 94 -9.36 12.20 -9.92
N LEU A 95 -8.63 13.18 -10.44
CA LEU A 95 -9.11 14.54 -10.67
C LEU A 95 -9.68 14.75 -12.08
N GLN A 96 -9.52 13.77 -12.98
CA GLN A 96 -9.81 13.84 -14.43
C GLN A 96 -9.04 14.96 -15.16
#